data_AF-A0A316M6U2-F1
#
_entry.id   AF-A0A316M6U2-F1
#
_cell.length_a   1.000
_cell.length_b   1.000
_cell.length_c   1.000
_cell.angle_alpha   90.00
_cell.angle_beta   90.00
_cell.angle_gamma   90.00
#
_symmetry.space_group_name_H-M   'P 1'
#
loop_
_entity.id
_entity.type
_entity.pdbx_description
1 polymer ?
#
loop_
_entity_poly.entity_id
_entity_poly.type
_entity_poly.pdbx_seq_one_letter_code
_entity_poly.pdbx_strand_id
1 'polypeptide(L)'
;MNLTFKSAFQKTWTLLSDRLIYDGKEILFTEIKDVKIMGKVTIATNGIIQLIVGNKPINLVYTKKNQNAGEIAIEYLCKNYGNKEDRGSRKTLSEVQTEIDNLPFKDNLKSLKDEIKELPFILLGDENIKAMTSGLTNGSPWLMLCTNKRVLHIDKKRNRELQTTDIPLDRINSISYSKKGIFGKISITDGATTREIENVSLITMNSFIDTVNKEKELNKEAKMNPTTQVINNVSTADELMKYKQLMDMGVLTPEEFEVKKKELLGL
;
A
#
# COMPACT_ATOMS: atom_id res chain seq x y z
N MET A 1 -22.25 3.54 -11.02
CA MET A 1 -22.79 2.58 -10.04
C MET A 1 -24.16 3.05 -9.59
N ASN A 2 -25.15 2.16 -9.49
CA ASN A 2 -26.47 2.46 -8.93
C ASN A 2 -27.11 1.17 -8.40
N LEU A 3 -26.85 0.84 -7.13
CA LEU A 3 -27.35 -0.38 -6.48
C LEU A 3 -28.16 -0.01 -5.25
N THR A 4 -29.37 -0.51 -5.13
CA THR A 4 -30.26 -0.23 -3.99
C THR A 4 -30.63 -1.50 -3.24
N PHE A 5 -30.51 -1.46 -1.92
CA PHE A 5 -30.74 -2.57 -1.01
C PHE A 5 -31.87 -2.22 -0.05
N LYS A 6 -32.96 -3.00 -0.14
CA LYS A 6 -34.14 -2.87 0.71
C LYS A 6 -34.35 -4.16 1.50
N SER A 7 -34.74 -4.02 2.76
CA SER A 7 -35.13 -5.14 3.62
C SER A 7 -36.14 -4.64 4.65
N ALA A 8 -37.12 -5.49 5.00
CA ALA A 8 -38.28 -5.10 5.81
C ALA A 8 -37.94 -4.56 7.21
N PHE A 9 -36.76 -4.92 7.75
CA PHE A 9 -36.34 -4.56 9.11
C PHE A 9 -34.98 -3.85 9.16
N GLN A 10 -34.48 -3.41 8.00
CA GLN A 10 -33.16 -2.77 7.91
C GLN A 10 -33.28 -1.45 7.16
N LYS A 11 -32.39 -0.52 7.51
CA LYS A 11 -32.30 0.76 6.83
C LYS A 11 -31.98 0.54 5.36
N THR A 12 -32.77 1.18 4.50
CA THR A 12 -32.54 1.15 3.06
C THR A 12 -31.26 1.91 2.76
N TRP A 13 -30.47 1.37 1.85
CA TRP A 13 -29.28 2.06 1.38
C TRP A 13 -29.07 1.89 -0.11
N THR A 14 -28.50 2.91 -0.72
CA THR A 14 -28.26 3.00 -2.16
C THR A 14 -26.82 3.43 -2.39
N LEU A 15 -26.08 2.63 -3.15
CA LEU A 15 -24.74 2.93 -3.59
C LEU A 15 -24.77 3.59 -4.97
N LEU A 16 -24.35 4.84 -5.03
CA LEU A 16 -24.20 5.61 -6.26
C LEU A 16 -22.72 5.64 -6.69
N SER A 17 -22.42 6.31 -7.79
CA SER A 17 -21.06 6.41 -8.33
C SER A 17 -20.10 7.26 -7.48
N ASP A 18 -20.63 8.14 -6.63
CA ASP A 18 -19.86 9.16 -5.91
C ASP A 18 -20.19 9.23 -4.42
N ARG A 19 -21.31 8.63 -4.00
CA ARG A 19 -21.82 8.68 -2.63
C ARG A 19 -22.64 7.46 -2.26
N LEU A 20 -22.90 7.32 -0.97
CA LEU A 20 -23.84 6.37 -0.41
C LEU A 20 -25.04 7.13 0.14
N ILE A 21 -26.25 6.65 -0.13
CA ILE A 21 -27.46 7.09 0.57
C ILE A 21 -27.79 6.01 1.60
N TYR A 22 -27.81 6.36 2.88
CA TYR A 22 -28.19 5.47 3.97
C TYR A 22 -29.32 6.09 4.77
N ASP A 23 -30.50 5.44 4.77
CA ASP A 23 -31.68 5.92 5.51
C ASP A 23 -32.08 7.36 5.13
N GLY A 24 -32.00 7.67 3.83
CA GLY A 24 -32.27 9.00 3.28
C GLY A 24 -31.17 10.04 3.50
N LYS A 25 -30.07 9.70 4.21
CA LYS A 25 -28.92 10.58 4.40
C LYS A 25 -27.84 10.30 3.39
N GLU A 26 -27.31 11.35 2.78
CA GLU A 26 -26.13 11.25 1.93
C GLU A 26 -24.87 11.15 2.79
N ILE A 27 -23.98 10.25 2.37
CA ILE A 27 -22.66 10.02 2.96
C ILE A 27 -21.70 10.05 1.78
N LEU A 28 -20.84 11.07 1.73
CA LEU A 28 -19.79 11.10 0.72
C LEU A 28 -18.76 10.03 1.03
N PHE A 29 -18.18 9.46 -0.01
CA PHE A 29 -17.14 8.46 0.18
C PHE A 29 -15.92 8.99 0.95
N THR A 30 -15.63 10.28 0.83
CA THR A 30 -14.55 10.98 1.55
C THR A 30 -14.76 10.99 3.07
N GLU A 31 -16.00 10.82 3.55
CA GLU A 31 -16.34 10.78 4.99
C GLU A 31 -16.15 9.38 5.61
N ILE A 32 -16.06 8.36 4.76
CA ILE A 32 -15.85 6.97 5.17
C ILE A 32 -14.36 6.75 5.41
N LYS A 33 -13.99 6.43 6.65
CA LYS A 33 -12.60 6.16 7.06
C LYS A 33 -12.20 4.70 6.91
N ASP A 34 -13.15 3.78 6.97
CA ASP A 34 -12.87 2.34 6.93
C ASP A 34 -14.11 1.55 6.47
N VAL A 35 -13.88 0.38 5.88
CA VAL A 35 -14.89 -0.55 5.36
C VAL A 35 -14.50 -1.99 5.74
N LYS A 36 -15.29 -2.61 6.62
CA LYS A 36 -15.07 -3.99 7.11
C LYS A 36 -16.20 -4.93 6.69
N ILE A 37 -15.86 -6.19 6.45
CA ILE A 37 -16.83 -7.26 6.18
C ILE A 37 -17.04 -8.05 7.46
N MET A 38 -18.21 -7.89 8.10
CA MET A 38 -18.49 -8.46 9.42
C MET A 38 -19.23 -9.81 9.36
N GLY A 39 -19.75 -10.19 8.20
CA GLY A 39 -20.44 -11.47 8.02
C GLY A 39 -20.69 -11.78 6.56
N LYS A 40 -20.38 -13.01 6.13
CA LYS A 40 -20.71 -13.49 4.78
C LYS A 40 -22.16 -13.94 4.72
N VAL A 41 -22.80 -13.69 3.59
CA VAL A 41 -24.15 -14.20 3.30
C VAL A 41 -24.15 -15.73 3.37
N THR A 42 -25.06 -16.28 4.17
CA THR A 42 -25.37 -17.72 4.18
C THR A 42 -26.85 -17.92 3.82
N ILE A 43 -27.35 -19.16 3.91
CA ILE A 43 -28.78 -19.45 3.78
C ILE A 43 -29.56 -18.84 4.96
N ALA A 44 -28.95 -18.75 6.14
CA ALA A 44 -29.59 -18.30 7.38
C ALA A 44 -29.25 -16.85 7.77
N THR A 45 -28.20 -16.25 7.19
CA THR A 45 -27.68 -14.94 7.62
C THR A 45 -27.49 -13.98 6.45
N ASN A 46 -27.86 -12.73 6.68
CA ASN A 46 -27.57 -11.62 5.77
C ASN A 46 -26.08 -11.26 5.80
N GLY A 47 -25.60 -10.62 4.73
CA GLY A 47 -24.27 -10.04 4.68
C GLY A 47 -24.26 -8.67 5.34
N ILE A 48 -23.14 -8.34 5.99
CA ILE A 48 -22.96 -7.07 6.70
C ILE A 48 -21.65 -6.42 6.27
N ILE A 49 -21.77 -5.21 5.71
CA ILE A 49 -20.66 -4.30 5.44
C ILE A 49 -20.71 -3.23 6.53
N GLN A 50 -19.66 -3.12 7.33
CA GLN A 50 -19.55 -2.07 8.33
C GLN A 50 -18.68 -0.94 7.78
N LEU A 51 -19.22 0.26 7.76
CA LEU A 51 -18.50 1.50 7.46
C LEU A 51 -18.14 2.21 8.75
N ILE A 52 -16.98 2.85 8.81
CA ILE A 52 -16.66 3.84 9.85
C ILE A 52 -16.77 5.22 9.22
N VAL A 53 -17.81 5.98 9.58
CA VAL A 53 -18.00 7.35 9.10
C VAL A 53 -17.70 8.29 10.24
N GLY A 54 -16.63 9.08 10.12
CA GLY A 54 -16.08 9.80 11.27
C GLY A 54 -15.58 8.84 12.37
N ASN A 55 -16.30 8.76 13.50
CA ASN A 55 -16.05 7.78 14.57
C ASN A 55 -17.28 6.88 14.83
N LYS A 56 -18.25 6.87 13.91
CA LYS A 56 -19.51 6.15 14.08
C LYS A 56 -19.59 4.97 13.12
N PRO A 57 -19.85 3.74 13.61
CA PRO A 57 -20.05 2.60 12.75
C PRO A 57 -21.45 2.67 12.10
N ILE A 58 -21.52 2.34 10.81
CA ILE A 58 -22.76 2.19 10.04
C ILE A 58 -22.76 0.81 9.40
N ASN A 59 -23.79 0.00 9.69
CA ASN A 59 -23.92 -1.33 9.13
C ASN A 59 -24.86 -1.31 7.92
N LEU A 60 -24.31 -1.65 6.75
CA LEU A 60 -25.04 -1.88 5.52
C LEU A 60 -25.35 -3.37 5.41
N VAL A 61 -26.64 -3.69 5.38
CA VAL A 61 -27.11 -5.08 5.34
C VAL A 61 -27.61 -5.41 3.94
N TYR A 62 -27.20 -6.56 3.41
CA TYR A 62 -27.71 -7.10 2.14
C TYR A 62 -28.12 -8.57 2.30
N THR A 63 -29.20 -8.95 1.64
CA THR A 63 -29.81 -10.28 1.78
C THR A 63 -29.21 -11.28 0.80
N LYS A 64 -29.50 -12.57 1.01
CA LYS A 64 -29.14 -13.64 0.06
C LYS A 64 -29.60 -13.36 -1.37
N LYS A 65 -30.81 -12.79 -1.53
CA LYS A 65 -31.37 -12.40 -2.84
C LYS A 65 -30.48 -11.40 -3.58
N ASN A 66 -29.82 -10.51 -2.84
CA ASN A 66 -28.99 -9.45 -3.39
C ASN A 66 -27.49 -9.74 -3.22
N GLN A 67 -27.09 -11.00 -3.06
CA GLN A 67 -25.70 -11.36 -2.75
C GLN A 67 -24.70 -10.83 -3.80
N ASN A 68 -24.96 -11.06 -5.09
CA ASN A 68 -24.07 -10.62 -6.16
C ASN A 68 -23.93 -9.07 -6.18
N ALA A 69 -25.05 -8.36 -6.09
CA ALA A 69 -25.03 -6.90 -5.98
C ALA A 69 -24.29 -6.43 -4.71
N GLY A 70 -24.41 -7.15 -3.60
CA GLY A 70 -23.69 -6.87 -2.36
C GLY A 70 -22.19 -7.06 -2.49
N GLU A 71 -21.74 -8.12 -3.18
CA GLU A 71 -20.32 -8.36 -3.47
C GLU A 71 -19.74 -7.24 -4.36
N ILE A 72 -20.46 -6.85 -5.41
CA ILE A 72 -20.11 -5.70 -6.27
C ILE A 72 -20.05 -4.41 -5.44
N ALA A 73 -21.00 -4.21 -4.52
CA ALA A 73 -21.03 -3.03 -3.66
C ALA A 73 -19.85 -3.00 -2.68
N ILE A 74 -19.45 -4.15 -2.12
CA ILE A 74 -18.25 -4.26 -1.28
C ILE A 74 -17.02 -3.87 -2.06
N GLU A 75 -16.79 -4.50 -3.22
CA GLU A 75 -15.63 -4.21 -4.05
C GLU A 75 -15.59 -2.73 -4.44
N TYR A 76 -16.73 -2.19 -4.85
CA TYR A 76 -16.85 -0.80 -5.21
C TYR A 76 -16.59 0.13 -4.03
N LEU A 77 -17.17 -0.12 -2.86
CA LEU A 77 -16.92 0.67 -1.66
C LEU A 77 -15.47 0.59 -1.25
N CYS A 78 -14.86 -0.60 -1.16
CA CYS A 78 -13.44 -0.78 -0.87
C CYS A 78 -12.53 -0.02 -1.84
N LYS A 79 -12.88 0.01 -3.13
CA LYS A 79 -12.16 0.79 -4.15
C LYS A 79 -12.45 2.29 -4.05
N ASN A 80 -13.60 2.67 -3.50
CA ASN A 80 -14.15 4.02 -3.59
C ASN A 80 -14.37 4.79 -2.30
N TYR A 81 -14.04 4.28 -1.12
CA TYR A 81 -14.09 5.05 0.13
C TYR A 81 -12.84 5.96 0.29
N GLY A 82 -12.91 6.91 1.21
CA GLY A 82 -11.83 7.86 1.50
C GLY A 82 -11.63 8.93 0.43
N ASN A 83 -10.71 9.86 0.70
CA ASN A 83 -10.36 10.94 -0.23
C ASN A 83 -9.63 10.36 -1.46
N LYS A 84 -9.97 10.80 -2.68
CA LYS A 84 -9.29 10.29 -3.89
C LYS A 84 -7.83 10.73 -3.97
N GLU A 85 -7.50 11.87 -3.38
CA GLU A 85 -6.10 12.31 -3.17
C GLU A 85 -5.35 11.35 -2.23
N ASP A 86 -6.05 10.74 -1.26
CA ASP A 86 -5.51 9.66 -0.43
C ASP A 86 -5.47 8.29 -1.16
N ARG A 87 -6.11 8.11 -2.32
CA ARG A 87 -5.99 6.85 -3.10
C ARG A 87 -4.75 6.75 -3.96
N GLY A 88 -4.09 7.88 -4.25
CA GLY A 88 -2.69 7.85 -4.64
C GLY A 88 -1.78 7.30 -3.54
N SER A 89 -2.29 7.19 -2.30
CA SER A 89 -1.52 6.80 -1.14
C SER A 89 -1.65 5.34 -0.71
N ARG A 90 -2.51 4.47 -1.28
CA ARG A 90 -2.59 3.04 -0.85
C ARG A 90 -2.78 2.04 -2.00
N LYS A 91 -2.23 0.83 -1.86
CA LYS A 91 -2.38 -0.24 -2.86
C LYS A 91 -3.71 -0.96 -2.77
N THR A 92 -4.22 -1.41 -3.91
CA THR A 92 -5.35 -2.35 -4.00
C THR A 92 -4.90 -3.78 -3.79
N LEU A 93 -5.83 -4.68 -3.42
CA LEU A 93 -5.53 -6.11 -3.28
C LEU A 93 -5.02 -6.73 -4.58
N SER A 94 -5.53 -6.29 -5.73
CA SER A 94 -5.07 -6.78 -7.02
C SER A 94 -3.63 -6.38 -7.29
N GLU A 95 -3.24 -5.13 -7.03
CA GLU A 95 -1.86 -4.66 -7.21
C GLU A 95 -0.90 -5.41 -6.29
N VAL A 96 -1.27 -5.57 -5.01
CA VAL A 96 -0.51 -6.38 -4.06
C VAL A 96 -0.33 -7.81 -4.57
N GLN A 97 -1.40 -8.44 -5.04
CA GLN A 97 -1.35 -9.81 -5.54
C GLN A 97 -0.46 -9.92 -6.77
N THR A 98 -0.56 -8.97 -7.71
CA THR A 98 0.31 -8.90 -8.89
C THR A 98 1.79 -8.72 -8.51
N GLU A 99 2.10 -7.84 -7.55
CA GLU A 99 3.48 -7.65 -7.07
C GLU A 99 4.03 -8.92 -6.44
N ILE A 100 3.27 -9.55 -5.53
CA ILE A 100 3.64 -10.82 -4.90
C ILE A 100 3.83 -11.91 -5.97
N ASP A 101 2.98 -11.94 -6.99
CA ASP A 101 3.07 -12.96 -8.01
C ASP A 101 4.31 -12.84 -8.90
N ASN A 102 4.75 -11.60 -9.12
CA ASN A 102 5.96 -11.26 -9.87
C ASN A 102 7.26 -11.34 -9.05
N LEU A 103 7.20 -11.65 -7.74
CA LEU A 103 8.41 -11.83 -6.95
C LEU A 103 9.21 -13.05 -7.44
N PRO A 104 10.55 -12.92 -7.57
CA PRO A 104 11.40 -13.98 -8.11
C PRO A 104 11.44 -15.21 -7.19
N PHE A 105 11.30 -15.00 -5.88
CA PHE A 105 11.30 -16.05 -4.87
C PHE A 105 10.13 -15.82 -3.91
N LYS A 106 9.24 -16.81 -3.80
CA LYS A 106 8.11 -16.79 -2.87
C LYS A 106 7.91 -18.17 -2.27
N ASP A 107 7.61 -18.21 -0.97
CA ASP A 107 7.26 -19.44 -0.27
C ASP A 107 5.83 -19.90 -0.62
N ASN A 108 5.36 -21.01 -0.06
CA ASN A 108 3.96 -21.41 -0.20
C ASN A 108 3.03 -20.40 0.49
N LEU A 109 2.52 -19.44 -0.28
CA LEU A 109 1.66 -18.35 0.18
C LEU A 109 0.29 -18.79 0.70
N LYS A 110 -0.08 -20.08 0.57
CA LYS A 110 -1.41 -20.56 0.99
C LYS A 110 -1.66 -20.37 2.48
N SER A 111 -0.62 -20.41 3.31
CA SER A 111 -0.71 -20.22 4.76
C SER A 111 -0.76 -18.76 5.20
N LEU A 112 -0.45 -17.80 4.32
CA LEU A 112 -0.33 -16.37 4.63
C LEU A 112 -1.49 -15.53 4.05
N LYS A 113 -2.61 -16.18 3.74
CA LYS A 113 -3.75 -15.53 3.06
C LYS A 113 -4.41 -14.45 3.90
N ASP A 114 -4.30 -14.51 5.22
CA ASP A 114 -4.94 -13.54 6.09
C ASP A 114 -4.04 -12.31 6.25
N GLU A 115 -2.72 -12.50 6.34
CA GLU A 115 -1.71 -11.44 6.31
C GLU A 115 -1.74 -10.66 4.99
N ILE A 116 -1.77 -11.36 3.85
CA ILE A 116 -1.77 -10.73 2.52
C ILE A 116 -3.00 -9.83 2.31
N LYS A 117 -4.16 -10.19 2.87
CA LYS A 117 -5.38 -9.38 2.77
C LYS A 117 -5.31 -8.07 3.55
N GLU A 118 -4.42 -7.97 4.52
CA GLU A 118 -4.22 -6.73 5.30
C GLU A 118 -3.28 -5.77 4.58
N LEU A 119 -2.44 -6.24 3.66
CA LEU A 119 -1.46 -5.42 2.94
C LEU A 119 -2.04 -4.18 2.23
N PRO A 120 -3.22 -4.23 1.56
CA PRO A 120 -3.85 -3.03 0.98
C PRO A 120 -4.16 -1.92 1.99
N PHE A 121 -4.34 -2.29 3.27
CA PHE A 121 -4.62 -1.34 4.34
C PHE A 121 -3.34 -0.79 4.99
N ILE A 122 -2.21 -1.46 4.81
CA ILE A 122 -0.91 -1.14 5.42
C ILE A 122 0.04 -0.45 4.43
N LEU A 123 0.04 -0.88 3.17
CA LEU A 123 0.97 -0.44 2.13
C LEU A 123 0.50 0.83 1.45
N LEU A 124 1.45 1.74 1.28
CA LEU A 124 1.19 2.95 0.52
C LEU A 124 1.25 2.70 -0.99
N GLY A 125 0.60 3.54 -1.79
CA GLY A 125 0.47 3.39 -3.24
C GLY A 125 1.85 3.41 -3.93
N ASP A 126 2.75 4.24 -3.44
CA ASP A 126 4.14 4.37 -3.88
C ASP A 126 5.11 3.38 -3.18
N GLU A 127 4.58 2.50 -2.34
CA GLU A 127 5.36 1.52 -1.57
C GLU A 127 5.32 0.14 -2.23
N ASN A 128 6.31 -0.17 -3.08
CA ASN A 128 6.36 -1.41 -3.85
C ASN A 128 7.02 -2.55 -3.08
N ILE A 129 6.45 -3.74 -3.17
CA ILE A 129 6.97 -4.98 -2.58
C ILE A 129 8.19 -5.44 -3.40
N LYS A 130 9.30 -5.70 -2.71
CA LYS A 130 10.59 -6.07 -3.32
C LYS A 130 10.99 -7.50 -2.99
N ALA A 131 10.70 -7.94 -1.78
CA ALA A 131 10.90 -9.32 -1.36
C ALA A 131 9.96 -9.66 -0.21
N MET A 132 9.71 -10.96 -0.03
CA MET A 132 8.95 -11.44 1.11
C MET A 132 9.50 -12.78 1.60
N THR A 133 9.34 -13.03 2.89
CA THR A 133 9.66 -14.31 3.49
C THR A 133 8.74 -14.58 4.67
N SER A 134 8.68 -15.82 5.12
CA SER A 134 7.83 -16.22 6.24
C SER A 134 8.56 -17.18 7.16
N GLY A 135 8.14 -17.19 8.41
CA GLY A 135 8.74 -18.01 9.44
C GLY A 135 7.97 -17.88 10.73
N LEU A 136 8.63 -18.20 11.84
CA LEU A 136 8.05 -18.16 13.17
C LEU A 136 8.74 -17.11 14.05
N THR A 137 7.94 -16.33 14.76
CA THR A 137 8.40 -15.48 15.86
C THR A 137 7.63 -15.88 17.11
N ASN A 138 8.36 -16.25 18.16
CA ASN A 138 7.79 -16.80 19.41
C ASN A 138 6.79 -17.95 19.14
N GLY A 139 7.08 -18.80 18.15
CA GLY A 139 6.25 -19.94 17.75
C GLY A 139 4.97 -19.59 16.96
N SER A 140 4.69 -18.32 16.68
CA SER A 140 3.58 -17.91 15.81
C SER A 140 4.09 -17.64 14.39
N PRO A 141 3.29 -17.91 13.34
CA PRO A 141 3.65 -17.59 11.95
C PRO A 141 3.60 -16.09 11.72
N TRP A 142 4.65 -15.55 11.09
CA TRP A 142 4.75 -14.15 10.73
C TRP A 142 5.17 -14.03 9.27
N LEU A 143 4.67 -12.98 8.62
CA LEU A 143 5.12 -12.54 7.31
C LEU A 143 6.14 -11.41 7.50
N MET A 144 7.27 -11.51 6.83
CA MET A 144 8.24 -10.42 6.71
C MET A 144 8.30 -9.94 5.26
N LEU A 145 8.14 -8.63 5.06
CA LEU A 145 7.97 -8.00 3.76
C LEU A 145 8.97 -6.85 3.63
N CYS A 146 9.76 -6.85 2.56
CA CYS A 146 10.63 -5.73 2.21
C CYS A 146 9.93 -4.91 1.13
N THR A 147 9.83 -3.61 1.35
CA THR A 147 9.39 -2.63 0.36
C THR A 147 10.55 -1.73 -0.05
N ASN A 148 10.32 -0.78 -0.96
CA ASN A 148 11.27 0.31 -1.25
C ASN A 148 11.41 1.34 -0.12
N LYS A 149 10.68 1.18 1.00
CA LYS A 149 10.68 2.15 2.12
C LYS A 149 11.06 1.54 3.47
N ARG A 150 10.61 0.31 3.75
CA ARG A 150 10.74 -0.32 5.06
C ARG A 150 10.70 -1.85 4.96
N VAL A 151 11.11 -2.48 6.05
CA VAL A 151 10.77 -3.87 6.35
C VAL A 151 9.56 -3.89 7.27
N LEU A 152 8.52 -4.62 6.87
CA LEU A 152 7.32 -4.88 7.64
C LEU A 152 7.34 -6.30 8.20
N HIS A 153 6.94 -6.44 9.45
CA HIS A 153 6.76 -7.72 10.11
C HIS A 153 5.31 -7.83 10.59
N ILE A 154 4.58 -8.82 10.11
CA ILE A 154 3.11 -8.88 10.19
C ILE A 154 2.68 -10.22 10.81
N ASP A 155 1.92 -10.16 11.89
CA ASP A 155 1.13 -11.28 12.42
C ASP A 155 -0.35 -10.96 12.24
N LYS A 156 -1.02 -11.79 11.43
CA LYS A 156 -2.46 -11.78 11.30
C LYS A 156 -3.01 -13.19 11.22
N LYS A 157 -3.76 -13.58 12.24
CA LYS A 157 -4.67 -14.74 12.17
C LYS A 157 -6.12 -14.27 12.09
N ARG A 158 -6.99 -15.09 11.48
CA ARG A 158 -8.44 -14.83 11.31
C ARG A 158 -9.16 -14.25 12.54
N ASN A 159 -8.73 -14.60 13.76
CA ASN A 159 -9.37 -14.20 15.02
C ASN A 159 -8.45 -13.37 15.95
N ARG A 160 -7.30 -12.87 15.48
CA ARG A 160 -6.40 -12.01 16.26
C ARG A 160 -6.38 -10.59 15.71
N GLU A 161 -6.08 -9.65 16.60
CA GLU A 161 -5.74 -8.28 16.21
C GLU A 161 -4.52 -8.31 15.27
N LEU A 162 -4.50 -7.41 14.30
CA LEU A 162 -3.37 -7.24 13.40
C LEU A 162 -2.20 -6.68 14.21
N GLN A 163 -1.08 -7.39 14.24
CA GLN A 163 0.17 -6.85 14.78
C GLN A 163 1.13 -6.58 13.64
N THR A 164 1.58 -5.34 13.52
CA THR A 164 2.59 -4.93 12.55
C THR A 164 3.77 -4.30 13.27
N THR A 165 4.96 -4.50 12.73
CA THR A 165 6.14 -3.74 13.13
C THR A 165 6.85 -3.26 11.89
N ASP A 166 7.15 -1.96 11.89
CA ASP A 166 7.67 -1.26 10.73
C ASP A 166 9.09 -0.80 11.04
N ILE A 167 10.05 -1.19 10.21
CA ILE A 167 11.45 -0.77 10.33
C ILE A 167 11.83 -0.04 9.04
N PRO A 168 11.85 1.31 9.05
CA PRO A 168 12.35 2.10 7.93
C PRO A 168 13.74 1.63 7.49
N LEU A 169 13.99 1.57 6.17
CA LEU A 169 15.25 1.04 5.64
C LEU A 169 16.49 1.80 6.17
N ASP A 170 16.35 3.10 6.39
CA ASP A 170 17.40 3.97 6.93
C ASP A 170 17.68 3.77 8.43
N ARG A 171 16.78 3.12 9.16
CA ARG A 171 16.95 2.76 10.57
C ARG A 171 17.52 1.36 10.78
N ILE A 172 17.62 0.55 9.72
CA ILE A 172 18.21 -0.77 9.84
C ILE A 172 19.73 -0.63 9.98
N ASN A 173 20.25 -0.94 11.17
CA ASN A 173 21.69 -0.92 11.44
C ASN A 173 22.37 -2.17 10.87
N SER A 174 21.81 -3.35 11.14
CA SER A 174 22.38 -4.62 10.68
C SER A 174 21.30 -5.66 10.38
N ILE A 175 21.62 -6.56 9.46
CA ILE A 175 20.84 -7.75 9.15
C ILE A 175 21.81 -8.91 9.21
N SER A 176 21.53 -9.89 10.07
CA SER A 176 22.30 -11.12 10.18
C SER A 176 21.38 -12.32 9.99
N TYR A 177 21.99 -13.46 9.66
CA TYR A 177 21.26 -14.70 9.52
C TYR A 177 22.09 -15.89 9.95
N SER A 178 21.42 -16.97 10.32
CA SER A 178 22.04 -18.25 10.61
C SER A 178 21.24 -19.38 9.98
N LYS A 179 21.91 -20.50 9.72
CA LYS A 179 21.29 -21.70 9.16
C LYS A 179 21.17 -22.76 10.26
N LYS A 180 20.01 -23.39 10.35
CA LYS A 180 19.74 -24.52 11.25
C LYS A 180 19.05 -25.63 10.46
N GLY A 181 19.86 -26.56 9.94
CA GLY A 181 19.38 -27.60 9.03
C GLY A 181 18.88 -27.01 7.72
N ILE A 182 17.65 -27.37 7.31
CA ILE A 182 17.02 -26.89 6.07
C ILE A 182 16.34 -25.52 6.20
N PHE A 183 16.35 -24.94 7.40
CA PHE A 183 15.76 -23.64 7.67
C PHE A 183 16.81 -22.63 8.13
N GLY A 184 16.47 -21.36 8.05
CA GLY A 184 17.26 -20.25 8.53
C GLY A 184 16.56 -19.42 9.59
N LYS A 185 17.34 -18.52 10.18
CA LYS A 185 16.91 -17.48 11.10
C LYS A 185 17.43 -16.15 10.57
N ILE A 186 16.58 -15.11 10.55
CA ILE A 186 16.95 -13.75 10.19
C ILE A 186 16.83 -12.88 11.44
N SER A 187 17.82 -12.02 11.67
CA SER A 187 17.82 -11.04 12.76
C SER A 187 18.07 -9.64 12.19
N ILE A 188 17.17 -8.71 12.47
CA ILE A 188 17.25 -7.31 12.01
C ILE A 188 17.39 -6.42 13.24
N THR A 189 18.45 -5.60 13.27
CA THR A 189 18.74 -4.69 14.38
C THR A 189 18.45 -3.25 13.96
N ASP A 190 17.65 -2.54 14.77
CA ASP A 190 17.37 -1.11 14.67
C ASP A 190 17.64 -0.48 16.06
N GLY A 191 18.70 0.31 16.14
CA GLY A 191 19.21 0.85 17.41
C GLY A 191 19.58 -0.27 18.39
N ALA A 192 18.89 -0.30 19.54
CA ALA A 192 19.08 -1.30 20.60
C ALA A 192 18.13 -2.51 20.50
N THR A 193 17.24 -2.54 19.50
CA THR A 193 16.23 -3.59 19.35
C THR A 193 16.62 -4.55 18.22
N THR A 194 16.73 -5.84 18.55
CA THR A 194 16.90 -6.92 17.57
C THR A 194 15.60 -7.68 17.41
N ARG A 195 15.12 -7.81 16.17
CA ARG A 195 13.92 -8.56 15.82
C ARG A 195 14.30 -9.80 15.03
N GLU A 196 13.67 -10.92 15.37
CA GLU A 196 14.06 -12.22 14.84
C GLU A 196 12.86 -12.97 14.26
N ILE A 197 13.13 -13.69 13.18
CA ILE A 197 12.23 -14.67 12.60
C ILE A 197 13.01 -15.97 12.34
N GLU A 198 12.46 -17.08 12.78
CA GLU A 198 13.06 -18.41 12.70
C GLU A 198 12.29 -19.30 11.72
N ASN A 199 12.79 -20.50 11.43
CA ASN A 199 12.16 -21.47 10.52
C ASN A 199 11.87 -20.89 9.12
N VAL A 200 12.76 -20.03 8.64
CA VAL A 200 12.65 -19.40 7.32
C VAL A 200 13.20 -20.34 6.24
N SER A 201 12.54 -20.44 5.09
CA SER A 201 13.09 -21.17 3.94
C SER A 201 14.40 -20.55 3.48
N LEU A 202 15.45 -21.36 3.27
CA LEU A 202 16.76 -20.85 2.85
C LEU A 202 16.71 -20.10 1.51
N ILE A 203 15.76 -20.46 0.64
CA ILE A 203 15.57 -19.82 -0.67
C ILE A 203 15.05 -18.39 -0.48
N THR A 204 13.95 -18.23 0.25
CA THR A 204 13.34 -16.90 0.48
C THR A 204 14.19 -16.06 1.41
N MET A 205 14.90 -16.66 2.38
CA MET A 205 15.83 -15.98 3.27
C MET A 205 16.93 -15.23 2.52
N ASN A 206 17.67 -15.92 1.63
CA ASN A 206 18.78 -15.30 0.91
C ASN A 206 18.28 -14.15 0.03
N SER A 207 17.22 -14.39 -0.75
CA SER A 207 16.60 -13.36 -1.59
C SER A 207 16.13 -12.17 -0.78
N PHE A 208 15.54 -12.40 0.39
CA PHE A 208 15.05 -11.35 1.26
C PHE A 208 16.20 -10.48 1.77
N ILE A 209 17.25 -11.09 2.31
CA ILE A 209 18.40 -10.37 2.87
C ILE A 209 19.11 -9.54 1.80
N ASP A 210 19.37 -10.14 0.64
CA ASP A 210 20.02 -9.45 -0.48
C ASP A 210 19.19 -8.25 -0.95
N THR A 211 17.87 -8.41 -1.01
CA THR A 211 16.96 -7.35 -1.42
C THR A 211 16.89 -6.23 -0.39
N VAL A 212 16.82 -6.54 0.91
CA VAL A 212 16.80 -5.49 1.93
C VAL A 212 18.11 -4.69 1.89
N ASN A 213 19.26 -5.35 1.79
CA ASN A 213 20.55 -4.64 1.67
C ASN A 213 20.58 -3.75 0.43
N LYS A 214 20.10 -4.23 -0.72
CA LYS A 214 20.00 -3.44 -1.95
C LYS A 214 19.10 -2.21 -1.78
N GLU A 215 17.90 -2.38 -1.25
CA GLU A 215 16.94 -1.28 -1.07
C GLU A 215 17.42 -0.28 -0.01
N LYS A 216 18.16 -0.72 1.01
CA LYS A 216 18.83 0.18 1.97
C LYS A 216 19.83 1.10 1.27
N GLU A 217 20.67 0.57 0.39
CA GLU A 217 21.65 1.39 -0.33
C GLU A 217 20.95 2.35 -1.31
N LEU A 218 19.95 1.88 -2.06
CA LEU A 218 19.13 2.76 -2.92
C LEU A 218 18.45 3.89 -2.13
N ASN A 219 17.95 3.59 -0.93
CA ASN A 219 17.30 4.59 -0.07
C ASN A 219 18.31 5.65 0.45
N LYS A 220 19.55 5.24 0.74
CA LYS A 220 20.63 6.18 1.10
C LYS A 220 21.04 7.05 -0.08
N GLU A 221 21.24 6.45 -1.26
CA GLU A 221 21.60 7.17 -2.48
C GLU A 221 20.55 8.23 -2.84
N ALA A 222 19.26 7.87 -2.77
CA ALA A 222 18.16 8.80 -3.04
C ALA A 222 18.09 9.97 -2.02
N LYS A 223 18.59 9.79 -0.80
CA LYS A 223 18.67 10.84 0.23
C LYS A 223 19.91 11.71 0.10
N MET A 224 21.03 11.12 -0.34
CA MET A 224 22.29 11.85 -0.52
C MET A 224 22.31 12.63 -1.84
N ASN A 225 21.57 12.17 -2.84
CA ASN A 225 21.37 12.86 -4.11
C ASN A 225 19.86 13.09 -4.32
N PRO A 226 19.27 14.19 -3.82
CA PRO A 226 17.93 14.59 -4.21
C PRO A 226 18.01 15.05 -5.67
N THR A 227 18.07 14.10 -6.61
CA THR A 227 17.82 14.40 -8.01
C THR A 227 16.35 14.75 -8.07
N THR A 228 16.07 16.05 -8.07
CA THR A 228 14.75 16.62 -8.28
C THR A 228 14.22 16.08 -9.61
N GLN A 229 13.47 14.97 -9.57
CA GLN A 229 12.54 14.65 -10.65
C GLN A 229 11.36 15.61 -10.46
N VAL A 230 11.57 16.85 -10.92
CA VAL A 230 10.48 17.77 -11.20
C VAL A 230 9.66 17.09 -12.29
N ILE A 231 8.46 16.65 -11.92
CA ILE A 231 7.40 16.37 -12.88
C ILE A 231 7.20 17.67 -13.65
N ASN A 232 7.59 17.68 -14.93
CA ASN A 232 7.54 18.82 -15.82
C ASN A 232 6.10 19.37 -15.93
N ASN A 233 5.79 20.35 -15.10
CA ASN A 233 4.81 21.41 -15.37
C ASN A 233 5.49 22.77 -15.15
N VAL A 234 6.72 22.91 -15.65
CA VAL A 234 7.45 24.17 -15.61
C VAL A 234 6.91 25.02 -16.75
N SER A 235 6.38 26.20 -16.42
CA SER A 235 5.98 27.19 -17.41
C SER A 235 7.19 27.54 -18.27
N THR A 236 7.03 27.72 -19.59
CA THR A 236 8.09 28.18 -20.51
C THR A 236 8.80 29.44 -20.00
N ALA A 237 8.11 30.27 -19.22
CA ALA A 237 8.68 31.45 -18.57
C ALA A 237 9.73 31.10 -17.49
N ASP A 238 9.51 30.04 -16.72
CA ASP A 238 10.41 29.61 -15.65
C ASP A 238 11.69 28.97 -16.24
N GLU A 239 11.58 28.28 -17.37
CA GLU A 239 12.75 27.77 -18.11
C GLU A 239 13.58 28.92 -18.68
N LEU A 240 12.94 29.91 -19.32
CA LEU A 240 13.61 31.11 -19.82
C LEU A 240 14.36 31.87 -18.72
N MET A 241 13.79 31.96 -17.51
CA MET A 241 14.44 32.62 -16.38
C MET A 241 15.72 31.89 -15.95
N LYS A 242 15.72 30.54 -15.94
CA LYS A 242 16.91 29.73 -15.61
C LYS A 242 18.00 29.89 -16.67
N TYR A 243 17.65 29.86 -17.95
CA TYR A 243 18.61 30.08 -19.03
C TYR A 243 19.22 31.49 -18.98
N LYS A 244 18.42 32.51 -18.63
CA LYS A 244 18.92 33.88 -18.46
C LYS A 244 19.91 33.99 -17.30
N GLN A 245 19.61 33.33 -16.17
CA GLN A 245 20.53 33.28 -15.03
C GLN A 245 21.86 32.63 -15.40
N LEU A 246 21.85 31.54 -16.20
CA LEU A 246 23.08 30.90 -16.67
C LEU A 246 23.91 31.82 -17.60
N MET A 247 23.25 32.63 -18.43
CA MET A 247 23.92 33.64 -19.25
C MET A 247 24.53 34.75 -18.38
N ASP A 248 23.76 35.28 -17.42
CA ASP A 248 24.22 36.34 -16.51
C ASP A 248 25.39 35.87 -15.61
N MET A 249 25.44 34.57 -15.30
CA MET A 249 26.56 33.93 -14.61
C MET A 249 27.78 33.62 -15.51
N GLY A 250 27.69 33.91 -16.80
CA GLY A 250 28.76 33.65 -17.78
C GLY A 250 28.96 32.18 -18.14
N VAL A 251 28.02 31.31 -17.78
CA VAL A 251 28.02 29.88 -18.13
C VAL A 251 27.55 29.68 -19.57
N LEU A 252 26.66 30.54 -20.05
CA LEU A 252 26.22 30.59 -21.44
C LEU A 252 26.63 31.92 -22.08
N THR A 253 26.96 31.88 -23.36
CA THR A 253 27.14 33.09 -24.16
C THR A 253 25.79 33.72 -24.51
N PRO A 254 25.73 35.04 -24.79
CA PRO A 254 24.51 35.71 -25.23
C PRO A 254 23.87 35.06 -26.46
N GLU A 255 24.70 34.57 -27.39
CA GLU A 255 24.25 33.90 -28.62
C GLU A 255 23.59 32.55 -28.34
N GLU A 256 24.17 31.74 -27.45
CA GLU A 256 23.61 30.44 -27.05
C GLU A 256 22.28 30.59 -26.30
N PHE A 257 22.18 31.64 -25.46
CA PHE A 257 20.94 31.97 -24.78
C PHE A 257 19.81 32.33 -25.77
N GLU A 258 20.09 33.17 -26.77
CA GLU A 258 19.08 33.61 -27.75
C GLU A 258 18.60 32.46 -28.65
N VAL A 259 19.47 31.50 -28.99
CA VAL A 259 19.06 30.28 -29.73
C VAL A 259 18.05 29.47 -28.89
N LYS A 260 18.36 29.21 -27.62
CA LYS A 260 17.46 28.45 -26.74
C LYS A 260 16.17 29.18 -26.42
N LYS A 261 16.21 30.51 -26.31
CA LYS A 261 15.02 31.33 -26.08
C LYS A 261 14.03 31.29 -27.24
N LYS A 262 14.51 31.31 -28.49
CA LYS A 262 13.65 31.17 -29.67
C LYS A 262 13.02 29.78 -29.76
N GLU A 263 13.82 28.74 -29.49
CA GLU A 263 13.36 27.35 -29.45
C GLU A 263 12.22 27.16 -28.42
N LEU A 264 12.38 27.70 -27.21
CA LEU A 264 11.38 27.60 -26.14
C LEU A 264 10.12 28.44 -26.38
N LEU A 265 10.21 29.52 -27.16
CA LEU A 265 9.07 30.36 -27.55
C LEU A 265 8.40 29.91 -28.86
N GLY A 266 8.98 28.92 -29.56
CA GLY A 266 8.47 28.42 -30.85
C GLY A 266 8.58 29.41 -32.00
N LEU A 267 9.63 30.25 -32.01
CA LEU A 267 9.88 31.34 -32.97
C LEU A 267 11.01 31.05 -33.95
#